data_AF-A0A375HYU4-F1
#
_entry.id   AF-A0A375HYU4-F1
#
_cell.length_a   1.000
_cell.length_b   1.000
_cell.length_c   1.000
_cell.angle_alpha   90.00
_cell.angle_beta   90.00
_cell.angle_gamma   90.00
#
_symmetry.space_group_name_H-M   'P 1'
#
loop_
_entity.id
_entity.type
_entity.pdbx_description
1 polymer ?
#
loop_
_entity_poly.entity_id
_entity_poly.type
_entity_poly.pdbx_seq_one_letter_code
_entity_poly.pdbx_strand_id
1 'polypeptide(L)' 'MSPGRSDRPLGRVHAALLSARTLWRDFTGESAYDRYLLRHSLEHPGHEPMSERQFWRARVDFDEENVSSGCC' A
#
# COMPACT_ATOMS: atom_id res chain seq x y z
N MET A 1 24.31 -27.51 -36.98
CA MET A 1 24.95 -26.69 -35.92
C MET A 1 24.35 -25.29 -36.02
N SER A 2 23.42 -24.91 -35.14
CA SER A 2 22.77 -23.58 -35.15
C SER A 2 22.88 -22.98 -33.75
N PRO A 3 23.38 -21.74 -33.59
CA PRO A 3 23.64 -21.19 -32.27
C PRO A 3 22.36 -20.63 -31.64
N GLY A 4 22.14 -21.05 -30.38
CA GLY A 4 21.68 -20.22 -29.27
C GLY A 4 20.48 -19.30 -29.49
N ARG A 5 19.28 -19.80 -29.19
CA ARG A 5 18.15 -18.97 -28.76
C ARG A 5 18.56 -18.29 -27.46
N SER A 6 19.02 -17.03 -27.54
CA SER A 6 19.33 -16.20 -26.39
C SER A 6 18.09 -16.03 -25.51
N ASP A 7 18.15 -16.62 -24.32
CA ASP A 7 17.20 -16.42 -23.24
C ASP A 7 17.11 -14.91 -22.93
N ARG A 8 15.90 -14.35 -22.86
CA ARG A 8 15.68 -12.94 -22.50
C ARG A 8 15.42 -12.87 -20.99
N PRO A 9 16.44 -12.66 -20.14
CA PRO A 9 16.24 -12.64 -18.68
C PRO A 9 15.42 -11.42 -18.20
N LEU A 10 15.31 -10.37 -19.02
CA LEU A 10 14.74 -9.07 -18.64
C LEU A 10 13.24 -9.11 -18.26
N GLY A 11 12.46 -10.03 -18.83
CA GLY A 11 11.02 -10.12 -18.55
C GLY A 11 10.71 -10.60 -17.12
N ARG A 12 11.55 -11.50 -16.57
CA ARG A 12 11.39 -12.00 -15.19
C ARG A 12 11.78 -10.97 -14.15
N VAL A 13 12.77 -10.13 -14.44
CA VAL A 13 13.20 -9.06 -13.51
C VAL A 13 12.12 -7.99 -13.40
N HIS A 14 11.51 -7.59 -14.52
CA HIS A 14 10.38 -6.65 -14.50
C HIS A 14 9.18 -7.20 -13.72
N ALA A 15 8.83 -8.47 -13.93
CA ALA A 15 7.76 -9.12 -13.18
C ALA A 15 8.06 -9.16 -11.67
N ALA A 16 9.30 -9.49 -11.28
CA ALA A 16 9.71 -9.52 -9.88
C ALA A 16 9.68 -8.13 -9.22
N LEU A 17 10.10 -7.08 -9.94
CA LEU A 17 10.06 -5.71 -9.43
C LEU A 17 8.64 -5.19 -9.22
N LEU A 18 7.70 -5.52 -10.11
CA LEU A 18 6.29 -5.17 -9.93
C LEU A 18 5.69 -5.90 -8.72
N SER A 19 5.97 -7.20 -8.56
CA SER A 19 5.53 -7.97 -7.39
C SER A 19 6.14 -7.44 -6.09
N ALA A 20 7.44 -7.12 -6.08
CA ALA A 20 8.10 -6.51 -4.93
C ALA A 20 7.55 -5.13 -4.60
N ARG A 21 7.18 -4.32 -5.59
CA ARG A 21 6.53 -3.01 -5.41
C ARG A 21 5.13 -3.15 -4.82
N THR A 22 4.33 -4.12 -5.25
CA THR A 22 3.02 -4.39 -4.65
C THR A 22 3.16 -4.83 -3.20
N LEU A 23 4.08 -5.76 -2.92
CA LEU A 23 4.38 -6.20 -1.56
C LEU A 23 4.89 -5.07 -0.68
N TRP A 24 5.76 -4.21 -1.22
CA TRP A 24 6.23 -3.01 -0.53
C TRP A 24 5.06 -2.08 -0.26
N ARG A 25 4.18 -1.79 -1.23
CA ARG A 25 2.99 -0.96 -1.07
C ARG A 25 2.04 -1.49 0.02
N ASP A 26 1.91 -2.82 0.11
CA ASP A 26 1.13 -3.49 1.15
C ASP A 26 1.77 -3.45 2.54
N PHE A 27 3.10 -3.42 2.58
CA PHE A 27 3.90 -3.44 3.81
C PHE A 27 4.22 -2.03 4.34
N THR A 28 4.46 -1.04 3.49
CA THR A 28 4.67 0.38 3.84
C THR A 28 3.39 1.10 4.18
N GLY A 29 2.24 0.48 3.94
CA GLY A 29 0.94 1.11 4.16
C GLY A 29 0.57 2.11 3.06
N GLU A 30 1.24 2.13 1.92
CA GLU A 30 0.77 2.88 0.75
C GLU A 30 -0.58 2.34 0.24
N SER A 31 -0.97 1.09 0.58
CA SER A 31 -2.34 0.55 0.37
C SER A 31 -3.28 0.78 1.56
N ALA A 32 -2.86 1.51 2.60
CA ALA A 32 -3.71 1.80 3.76
C ALA A 32 -4.95 2.62 3.37
N TYR A 33 -4.81 3.53 2.41
CA TYR A 33 -5.93 4.31 1.89
C TYR A 33 -6.92 3.44 1.11
N ASP A 34 -6.45 2.54 0.24
CA ASP A 34 -7.30 1.58 -0.47
C ASP A 34 -8.08 0.67 0.50
N ARG A 35 -7.42 0.19 1.56
CA ARG A 35 -8.07 -0.59 2.64
C ARG A 35 -9.09 0.23 3.43
N TYR A 36 -8.80 1.51 3.68
CA TYR A 36 -9.75 2.45 4.30
C TYR A 36 -10.98 2.62 3.42
N LEU A 37 -10.82 2.81 2.11
CA LEU A 37 -11.94 2.93 1.17
C LEU A 37 -12.80 1.67 1.12
N LEU A 38 -12.18 0.48 1.04
CA LEU A 38 -12.91 -0.78 1.08
C LEU A 38 -13.73 -0.90 2.37
N ARG A 39 -13.12 -0.61 3.52
CA ARG A 39 -13.82 -0.68 4.81
C ARG A 39 -14.94 0.36 4.89
N HIS A 40 -14.66 1.61 4.52
CA HIS A 40 -15.62 2.71 4.49
C HIS A 40 -16.80 2.42 3.56
N SER A 41 -16.56 1.77 2.41
CA SER A 41 -17.62 1.37 1.49
C SER A 41 -18.56 0.29 2.06
N LEU A 42 -18.04 -0.57 2.94
CA LEU A 42 -18.81 -1.62 3.62
C LEU A 42 -19.57 -1.07 4.83
N GLU A 43 -18.93 -0.20 5.61
CA GLU A 43 -19.49 0.37 6.85
C GLU A 43 -20.46 1.53 6.58
N HIS A 44 -20.20 2.32 5.54
CA HIS A 44 -20.94 3.54 5.21
C HIS A 44 -21.28 3.63 3.71
N PRO A 45 -22.18 2.76 3.21
CA PRO A 45 -22.68 2.87 1.85
C PRO A 45 -23.46 4.19 1.70
N GLY A 46 -22.84 5.20 1.09
CA GLY A 46 -23.45 6.51 0.81
C GLY A 46 -22.77 7.71 1.48
N HIS A 47 -21.73 7.51 2.29
CA HIS A 47 -20.92 8.62 2.79
C HIS A 47 -19.66 8.78 1.93
N GLU A 48 -19.36 10.01 1.50
CA GLU A 48 -18.13 10.27 0.74
C GLU A 48 -16.92 9.98 1.63
N PRO A 49 -15.96 9.15 1.19
CA PRO A 49 -14.78 8.85 1.98
C PRO A 49 -13.91 10.10 2.11
N MET A 50 -13.13 10.17 3.20
CA MET A 50 -12.12 11.22 3.33
C MET A 50 -11.09 11.13 2.20
N SER A 51 -10.57 12.28 1.76
CA SER A 51 -9.48 12.29 0.77
C SER A 51 -8.20 11.68 1.33
N GLU A 52 -7.33 11.18 0.45
CA GLU A 52 -6.06 10.54 0.82
C GLU A 52 -5.21 11.42 1.76
N ARG A 53 -5.11 12.73 1.47
CA ARG A 53 -4.37 13.67 2.32
C ARG A 53 -4.99 13.81 3.72
N GLN A 54 -6.31 13.83 3.81
CA GLN A 54 -7.01 13.90 5.10
C GLN A 54 -6.83 12.60 5.89
N PHE A 55 -6.86 11.45 5.22
CA PHE A 55 -6.61 10.15 5.84
C PHE A 55 -5.20 10.08 6.44
N TRP A 56 -4.17 10.52 5.71
CA TRP A 56 -2.81 10.55 6.22
C TRP A 56 -2.63 11.52 7.38
N ARG A 57 -3.27 12.69 7.33
CA ARG A 57 -3.29 13.63 8.47
C ARG A 57 -3.95 13.01 9.70
N ALA A 58 -5.16 12.49 9.55
CA ALA A 58 -5.88 11.86 10.66
C ALA A 58 -5.12 10.67 11.25
N ARG A 59 -4.36 9.95 10.43
CA ARG A 59 -3.49 8.86 10.88
C ARG A 59 -2.29 9.36 11.69
N VAL A 60 -1.66 10.47 11.29
CA VAL A 60 -0.59 11.11 12.07
C VAL A 60 -1.14 11.66 13.38
N ASP A 61 -2.26 12.40 13.33
CA ASP A 61 -2.93 12.93 14.52
C ASP A 61 -3.30 11.78 15.49
N PHE A 62 -3.85 10.67 14.95
CA PHE A 62 -4.15 9.48 15.72
C PHE A 62 -2.90 8.80 16.30
N ASP A 63 -1.78 8.74 15.56
CA ASP A 63 -0.51 8.20 16.05
C ASP A 63 0.06 9.09 17.16
N GLU A 64 -0.02 10.41 17.05
CA GLU A 64 0.40 11.34 18.11
C GLU A 64 -0.48 11.21 19.37
N GLU A 65 -1.79 10.99 19.21
CA GLU A 65 -2.72 10.79 20.33
C GLU A 65 -2.69 9.37 20.92
N ASN A 66 -2.41 8.34 20.10
CA ASN A 66 -2.38 6.91 20.50
C ASN A 66 -0.97 6.37 20.72
N VAL A 67 0.07 7.14 20.44
CA VAL A 67 1.34 7.06 21.18
C VAL A 67 0.99 7.51 22.59
N SER A 68 0.33 6.59 23.31
CA SER A 68 0.38 6.55 24.75
C SER A 68 1.88 6.51 25.07
N SER A 69 2.41 7.69 25.37
CA SER A 69 3.68 7.85 26.01
C SER A 69 3.61 6.94 27.23
N GLY A 70 4.20 5.75 27.11
CA GLY A 70 4.34 4.81 28.20
C GLY A 70 5.12 5.53 29.28
N CYS A 71 4.39 6.16 30.19
CA CYS A 71 4.93 6.76 31.39
C CYS A 71 4.24 6.05 32.54
N CYS A 72 4.79 4.88 32.87
CA CYS A 72 5.13 4.37 34.21
C CYS A 72 5.48 2.88 34.08
#